data_AF-A0A090XEX4-F1
#
_entry.id   AF-A0A090XEX4-F1
#
_cell.length_a   1.000
_cell.length_b   1.000
_cell.length_c   1.000
_cell.angle_alpha   90.00
_cell.angle_beta   90.00
_cell.angle_gamma   90.00
#
_symmetry.space_group_name_H-M   'P 1'
#
loop_
_entity.id
_entity.type
_entity.pdbx_description
1 polymer ?
#
loop_
_entity_poly.entity_id
_entity_poly.type
_entity_poly.pdbx_seq_one_letter_code
_entity_poly.pdbx_strand_id
1 'polypeptide(L)'
;MQGCFDEAEGRLRRAHRLDPNSQAIIRELNELNSIKRQLRETETNMCRRMFNYANNDKAAEAMKALSLNSGVSEEMQAIIKESLRKLKGGTAGSSLPFTTGFTDSHYDYVRSVCQNLGLGCEDLPKGGVRAFVRDTEQALSTGNLSPVCSSILSSSLVRDTHSL
;
A
#
# COMPACT_ATOMS: atom_id res chain seq x y z
N MET A 1 -17.72 -4.34 20.39
CA MET A 1 -16.45 -5.09 20.27
C MET A 1 -15.24 -4.26 20.70
N GLN A 2 -15.10 -2.98 20.29
CA GLN A 2 -14.01 -2.08 20.74
C GLN A 2 -13.95 -1.85 22.27
N GLY A 3 -15.10 -1.73 22.94
CA GLY A 3 -15.15 -1.49 24.39
C GLY A 3 -14.43 -2.54 25.25
N CYS A 4 -14.38 -3.80 24.82
CA CYS A 4 -13.66 -4.85 25.55
C CYS A 4 -12.14 -4.70 25.42
N PHE A 5 -11.65 -4.21 24.27
CA PHE A 5 -10.22 -3.96 24.05
C PHE A 5 -9.75 -2.75 24.85
N ASP A 6 -10.54 -1.69 24.91
CA ASP A 6 -10.19 -0.48 25.67
C ASP A 6 -10.18 -0.74 27.18
N GLU A 7 -11.10 -1.58 27.67
CA GLU A 7 -11.10 -2.01 29.06
C GLU A 7 -9.89 -2.91 29.39
N ALA A 8 -9.55 -3.85 28.50
CA ALA A 8 -8.37 -4.70 28.64
C ALA A 8 -7.07 -3.87 28.63
N GLU A 9 -6.95 -2.89 27.74
CA GLU A 9 -5.83 -1.96 27.68
C GLU A 9 -5.70 -1.16 28.99
N GLY A 10 -6.82 -0.65 29.51
CA GLY A 10 -6.86 0.08 30.77
C GLY A 10 -6.41 -0.76 31.96
N ARG A 11 -6.81 -2.05 32.02
CA ARG A 11 -6.37 -3.00 33.05
C ARG A 11 -4.88 -3.32 32.92
N LEU A 12 -4.39 -3.63 31.72
CA LEU A 12 -2.98 -3.94 31.47
C LEU A 12 -2.06 -2.75 31.74
N ARG A 13 -2.46 -1.52 31.40
CA ARG A 13 -1.70 -0.30 31.74
C ARG A 13 -1.67 -0.01 33.25
N ARG A 14 -2.72 -0.36 33.98
CA ARG A 14 -2.69 -0.30 35.46
C ARG A 14 -1.73 -1.34 36.01
N ALA A 15 -1.77 -2.57 35.51
CA ALA A 15 -0.85 -3.62 35.91
C ALA A 15 0.61 -3.27 35.60
N HIS A 16 0.89 -2.69 34.43
CA HIS A 16 2.24 -2.26 34.05
C HIS A 16 2.80 -1.15 34.93
N ARG A 17 1.94 -0.26 35.46
CA ARG A 17 2.36 0.77 36.43
C ARG A 17 2.74 0.16 37.79
N LEU A 18 2.16 -0.99 38.14
CA LEU A 18 2.48 -1.71 39.37
C LEU A 18 3.72 -2.61 39.21
N ASP A 19 3.89 -3.21 38.03
CA ASP A 19 5.06 -4.00 37.67
C ASP A 19 5.58 -3.63 36.26
N PRO A 20 6.49 -2.65 36.17
CA PRO A 20 6.99 -2.14 34.89
C PRO A 20 7.87 -3.12 34.13
N ASN A 21 8.50 -4.08 34.82
CA ASN A 21 9.48 -4.98 34.21
C ASN A 21 8.88 -6.32 33.80
N SER A 22 7.58 -6.52 34.05
CA SER A 22 6.87 -7.73 33.67
C SER A 22 6.82 -7.91 32.16
N GLN A 23 7.61 -8.86 31.66
CA GLN A 23 7.59 -9.26 30.25
C GLN A 23 6.24 -9.83 29.80
N ALA A 24 5.46 -10.41 30.73
CA ALA A 24 4.12 -10.88 30.44
C ALA A 24 3.19 -9.71 30.09
N ILE A 25 3.17 -8.66 30.92
CA ILE A 25 2.30 -7.49 30.71
C ILE A 25 2.68 -6.75 29.43
N ILE A 26 3.98 -6.63 29.14
CA ILE A 26 4.48 -6.00 27.91
C ILE A 26 4.03 -6.78 26.67
N ARG A 27 4.12 -8.13 26.70
CA ARG A 27 3.67 -8.98 25.60
C ARG A 27 2.17 -8.83 25.34
N GLU A 28 1.35 -8.90 26.38
CA GLU A 28 -0.10 -8.75 26.26
C GLU A 28 -0.50 -7.37 25.71
N LEU A 29 0.19 -6.30 26.12
CA LEU A 29 -0.03 -4.96 25.57
C LEU A 29 0.31 -4.89 24.08
N ASN A 30 1.41 -5.50 23.66
CA ASN A 30 1.81 -5.53 22.25
C ASN A 30 0.84 -6.35 21.40
N GLU A 31 0.38 -7.49 21.90
CA GLU A 31 -0.61 -8.32 21.23
C GLU A 31 -1.95 -7.59 21.07
N LEU A 32 -2.42 -6.96 22.14
CA LEU A 32 -3.63 -6.12 22.12
C LEU A 32 -3.54 -5.00 21.07
N ASN A 33 -2.40 -4.32 21.00
CA ASN A 33 -2.17 -3.26 20.00
C ASN A 33 -2.17 -3.81 18.57
N SER A 34 -1.57 -4.99 18.35
CA SER A 34 -1.58 -5.67 17.05
C SER A 34 -3.01 -5.98 16.59
N ILE A 35 -3.82 -6.55 17.48
CA ILE A 35 -5.23 -6.89 17.20
C ILE A 35 -6.05 -5.63 16.90
N LYS A 36 -5.89 -4.57 17.71
CA LYS A 36 -6.57 -3.28 17.47
C LYS A 36 -6.19 -2.69 16.11
N ARG A 37 -4.93 -2.80 15.69
CA ARG A 37 -4.47 -2.34 14.38
C ARG A 37 -5.11 -3.14 13.25
N GLN A 38 -5.08 -4.47 13.33
CA GLN A 38 -5.68 -5.36 12.31
C GLN A 38 -7.18 -5.11 12.15
N LEU A 39 -7.90 -4.90 13.26
CA LEU A 39 -9.33 -4.57 13.22
C LEU A 39 -9.59 -3.25 12.50
N ARG A 40 -8.80 -2.20 12.78
CA ARG A 40 -8.91 -0.91 12.08
C ARG A 40 -8.58 -1.01 10.61
N GLU A 41 -7.53 -1.75 10.24
CA GLU A 41 -7.18 -1.99 8.84
C GLU A 41 -8.30 -2.74 8.11
N THR A 42 -8.88 -3.75 8.75
CA THR A 42 -10.01 -4.51 8.21
C THR A 42 -11.24 -3.62 8.02
N GLU A 43 -11.60 -2.82 9.02
CA GLU A 43 -12.68 -1.84 8.95
C GLU A 43 -12.44 -0.83 7.82
N THR A 44 -11.24 -0.27 7.73
CA THR A 44 -10.85 0.66 6.66
C THR A 44 -10.97 0.03 5.27
N ASN A 45 -10.53 -1.23 5.13
CA ASN A 45 -10.63 -1.96 3.88
C ASN A 45 -12.10 -2.26 3.52
N MET A 46 -12.94 -2.58 4.49
CA MET A 46 -14.38 -2.75 4.26
C MET A 46 -15.03 -1.44 3.82
N CYS A 47 -14.75 -0.33 4.51
CA CYS A 47 -15.25 0.99 4.15
C CYS A 47 -14.82 1.37 2.72
N ARG A 48 -13.56 1.12 2.35
CA ARG A 48 -13.05 1.35 1.00
C ARG A 48 -13.78 0.50 -0.05
N ARG A 49 -14.02 -0.78 0.24
CA ARG A 49 -14.77 -1.67 -0.67
C ARG A 49 -16.22 -1.23 -0.82
N MET A 50 -16.90 -0.91 0.28
CA MET A 50 -18.28 -0.39 0.27
C MET A 50 -18.39 0.90 -0.53
N PHE A 51 -17.43 1.81 -0.34
CA PHE A 51 -17.37 3.05 -1.11
C PHE A 51 -17.14 2.81 -2.60
N ASN A 52 -16.28 1.87 -2.97
CA ASN A 52 -16.04 1.52 -4.38
C ASN A 52 -17.27 0.85 -5.02
N TYR A 53 -17.97 -0.03 -4.30
CA TYR A 53 -19.21 -0.65 -4.78
C TYR A 53 -20.36 0.35 -4.94
N ALA A 54 -20.46 1.33 -4.04
CA ALA A 54 -21.47 2.39 -4.13
C ALA A 54 -21.21 3.42 -5.25
N ASN A 55 -20.02 3.38 -5.88
CA ASN A 55 -19.55 4.42 -6.81
C ASN A 55 -19.23 3.90 -8.23
N ASN A 56 -19.72 2.73 -8.65
CA ASN A 56 -19.53 2.30 -10.05
C ASN A 56 -20.06 3.32 -11.08
N ASP A 57 -20.97 4.23 -10.70
CA ASP A 57 -21.44 5.34 -11.54
C ASP A 57 -20.85 6.73 -11.18
N LYS A 58 -20.06 6.88 -10.10
CA LYS A 58 -19.55 8.18 -9.60
C LYS A 58 -18.07 8.22 -9.19
N ALA A 59 -17.31 7.14 -9.42
CA ALA A 59 -15.92 6.99 -8.99
C ALA A 59 -14.97 8.12 -9.43
N ALA A 60 -15.23 8.77 -10.57
CA ALA A 60 -14.41 9.86 -11.07
C ALA A 60 -14.52 11.15 -10.22
N GLU A 61 -15.73 11.50 -9.75
CA GLU A 61 -15.92 12.69 -8.90
C GLU A 61 -15.48 12.45 -7.45
N ALA A 62 -15.61 11.21 -6.96
CA ALA A 62 -15.16 10.83 -5.63
C ALA A 62 -13.62 10.79 -5.49
N MET A 63 -12.88 10.40 -6.54
CA MET A 63 -11.43 10.55 -6.56
C MET A 63 -11.00 12.02 -6.47
N LYS A 64 -11.77 12.92 -7.10
CA LYS A 64 -11.56 14.37 -6.99
C LYS A 64 -11.85 14.88 -5.57
N ALA A 65 -12.90 14.37 -4.92
CA ALA A 65 -13.26 14.72 -3.53
C ALA A 65 -12.31 14.14 -2.46
N LEU A 66 -11.74 12.95 -2.68
CA LEU A 66 -10.67 12.41 -1.82
C LEU A 66 -9.36 13.18 -1.98
N SER A 67 -9.07 13.71 -3.19
CA SER A 67 -7.94 14.62 -3.41
C SER A 67 -8.09 15.94 -2.64
N LEU A 68 -9.32 16.39 -2.39
CA LEU A 68 -9.66 17.62 -1.64
C LEU A 68 -9.53 17.46 -0.11
N ASN A 69 -9.59 16.23 0.43
CA ASN A 69 -9.46 15.95 1.87
C ASN A 69 -8.11 15.33 2.26
N SER A 70 -7.12 15.33 1.37
CA SER A 70 -5.83 14.64 1.57
C SER A 70 -4.93 15.26 2.65
N GLY A 71 -5.35 16.32 3.34
CA GLY A 71 -4.51 17.06 4.30
C GLY A 71 -3.30 17.75 3.67
N VAL A 72 -3.11 17.61 2.35
CA VAL A 72 -2.06 18.24 1.55
C VAL A 72 -2.67 19.36 0.73
N SER A 73 -2.18 20.59 0.90
CA SER A 73 -2.64 21.74 0.13
C SER A 73 -2.47 21.51 -1.37
N GLU A 74 -3.34 22.08 -2.21
CA GLU A 74 -3.26 21.94 -3.67
C GLU A 74 -1.91 22.43 -4.22
N GLU A 75 -1.34 23.46 -3.61
CA GLU A 75 0.00 23.97 -3.91
C GLU A 75 1.07 22.90 -3.67
N MET A 76 1.06 22.27 -2.49
CA MET A 76 2.01 21.21 -2.16
C MET A 76 1.81 19.98 -3.04
N GLN A 77 0.56 19.65 -3.39
CA GLN A 77 0.26 18.60 -4.35
C GLN A 77 0.88 18.87 -5.73
N ALA A 78 0.80 20.12 -6.21
CA ALA A 78 1.40 20.53 -7.48
C ALA A 78 2.94 20.43 -7.43
N ILE A 79 3.56 20.89 -6.34
CA ILE A 79 5.02 20.81 -6.13
C ILE A 79 5.50 19.37 -6.13
N ILE A 80 4.82 18.48 -5.40
CA ILE A 80 5.16 17.05 -5.33
C ILE A 80 5.02 16.41 -6.71
N LYS A 81 3.89 16.64 -7.41
CA LYS A 81 3.66 16.10 -8.76
C LYS A 81 4.73 16.53 -9.73
N GLU A 82 5.09 17.81 -9.73
CA GLU A 82 6.09 18.34 -10.65
C GLU A 82 7.48 17.79 -10.36
N SER A 83 7.87 17.72 -9.09
CA SER A 83 9.13 17.10 -8.66
C SER A 83 9.24 15.64 -9.11
N LEU A 84 8.16 14.86 -8.97
CA LEU A 84 8.14 13.45 -9.36
C LEU A 84 8.09 13.25 -10.89
N ARG A 85 7.44 14.15 -11.64
CA ARG A 85 7.51 14.13 -13.12
C ARG A 85 8.92 14.41 -13.62
N LYS A 86 9.60 15.39 -13.03
CA LYS A 86 11.01 15.69 -13.34
C LYS A 86 11.90 14.50 -13.02
N LEU A 87 11.67 13.84 -11.88
CA LEU A 87 12.38 12.62 -11.52
C LEU A 87 12.18 11.51 -12.55
N LYS A 88 10.95 11.29 -13.03
CA LYS A 88 10.64 10.29 -14.07
C LYS A 88 11.32 10.58 -15.41
N GLY A 89 11.48 11.86 -15.77
CA GLY A 89 12.21 12.26 -16.97
C GLY A 89 13.73 12.21 -16.84
N GLY A 90 14.26 11.90 -15.64
CA GLY A 90 15.68 11.80 -15.36
C GLY A 90 16.30 10.46 -15.77
N THR A 91 17.57 10.26 -15.41
CA THR A 91 18.30 9.02 -15.67
C THR A 91 17.90 7.90 -14.70
N ALA A 92 17.98 6.65 -15.14
CA ALA A 92 17.82 5.47 -14.30
C ALA A 92 18.75 5.55 -13.06
N GLY A 93 18.25 5.15 -11.89
CA GLY A 93 18.94 5.31 -10.61
C GLY A 93 18.79 6.70 -9.94
N SER A 94 18.13 7.67 -10.58
CA SER A 94 17.80 8.94 -9.92
C SER A 94 16.81 8.71 -8.76
N SER A 95 17.05 9.36 -7.62
CA SER A 95 16.16 9.28 -6.46
C SER A 95 15.92 10.64 -5.81
N LEU A 96 14.77 10.79 -5.17
CA LEU A 96 14.35 12.01 -4.48
C LEU A 96 13.77 11.67 -3.11
N PRO A 97 14.42 12.09 -2.01
CA PRO A 97 13.89 11.91 -0.66
C PRO A 97 12.88 12.99 -0.29
N PHE A 98 11.79 12.59 0.35
CA PHE A 98 10.78 13.41 1.00
C PHE A 98 10.84 13.12 2.50
N THR A 99 11.41 14.05 3.28
CA THR A 99 11.72 13.83 4.69
C THR A 99 11.19 14.97 5.56
N THR A 100 11.98 16.00 5.84
CA THR A 100 11.62 17.03 6.82
C THR A 100 10.45 17.90 6.33
N GLY A 101 9.49 18.19 7.21
CA GLY A 101 8.37 19.09 6.94
C GLY A 101 7.14 18.43 6.29
N PHE A 102 7.20 17.12 6.04
CA PHE A 102 6.10 16.36 5.48
C PHE A 102 5.36 15.62 6.60
N THR A 103 4.03 15.65 6.57
CA THR A 103 3.17 14.84 7.43
C THR A 103 2.89 13.48 6.80
N ASP A 104 2.30 12.56 7.55
CA ASP A 104 1.91 11.23 7.05
C ASP A 104 1.03 11.31 5.80
N SER A 105 0.11 12.28 5.75
CA SER A 105 -0.74 12.50 4.59
C SER A 105 0.05 12.97 3.36
N HIS A 106 1.14 13.70 3.55
CA HIS A 106 2.05 14.06 2.45
C HIS A 106 2.80 12.83 1.94
N TYR A 107 3.25 11.94 2.83
CA TYR A 107 3.92 10.69 2.43
C TYR A 107 2.97 9.76 1.67
N ASP A 108 1.73 9.61 2.12
CA ASP A 108 0.70 8.85 1.41
C ASP A 108 0.44 9.41 0.02
N TYR A 109 0.41 10.74 -0.11
CA TYR A 109 0.28 11.40 -1.41
C TYR A 109 1.48 11.11 -2.33
N VAL A 110 2.71 11.20 -1.82
CA VAL A 110 3.93 10.86 -2.57
C VAL A 110 3.88 9.41 -3.07
N ARG A 111 3.50 8.45 -2.22
CA ARG A 111 3.38 7.02 -2.61
C ARG A 111 2.35 6.84 -3.73
N SER A 112 1.19 7.48 -3.62
CA SER A 112 0.14 7.44 -4.64
C SER A 112 0.62 8.00 -5.99
N VAL A 113 1.29 9.15 -5.99
CA VAL A 113 1.81 9.75 -7.22
C VAL A 113 2.94 8.90 -7.83
N CYS A 114 3.82 8.32 -7.01
CA CYS A 114 4.85 7.40 -7.49
C CYS A 114 4.24 6.17 -8.18
N GLN A 115 3.20 5.57 -7.59
CA GLN A 115 2.49 4.43 -8.19
C GLN A 115 1.88 4.81 -9.55
N ASN A 116 1.22 5.97 -9.64
CA ASN A 116 0.61 6.45 -10.89
C ASN A 116 1.65 6.74 -11.98
N LEU A 117 2.85 7.17 -11.59
CA LEU A 117 3.94 7.47 -12.51
C LEU A 117 4.82 6.24 -12.83
N GLY A 118 4.62 5.10 -12.16
CA GLY A 118 5.44 3.90 -12.32
C GLY A 118 6.83 3.99 -11.66
N LEU A 119 6.98 4.89 -10.68
CA LEU A 119 8.22 5.07 -9.93
C LEU A 119 8.31 4.06 -8.77
N GLY A 120 9.54 3.76 -8.35
CA GLY A 120 9.83 3.10 -7.09
C GLY A 120 9.60 4.06 -5.92
N CYS A 121 9.14 3.53 -4.80
CA CYS A 121 8.84 4.32 -3.61
C CYS A 121 9.07 3.45 -2.37
N GLU A 122 9.93 3.90 -1.46
CA GLU A 122 10.27 3.17 -0.23
C GLU A 122 10.28 4.08 1.00
N ASP A 123 10.03 3.50 2.16
CA ASP A 123 10.07 4.21 3.44
C ASP A 123 11.50 4.24 4.00
N LEU A 124 11.93 5.41 4.47
CA LEU A 124 13.26 5.59 5.05
C LEU A 124 13.24 5.24 6.54
N PRO A 125 14.28 4.57 7.07
CA PRO A 125 14.34 4.14 8.47
C PRO A 125 14.37 5.29 9.49
N LYS A 126 14.69 6.51 9.04
CA LYS A 126 14.68 7.74 9.85
C LYS A 126 13.38 8.55 9.71
N GLY A 127 12.36 7.98 9.08
CA GLY A 127 11.13 8.66 8.70
C GLY A 127 11.24 9.31 7.32
N GLY A 128 10.09 9.37 6.64
CA GLY A 128 9.99 9.89 5.27
C GLY A 128 9.97 8.81 4.19
N VAL A 129 9.90 9.25 2.94
CA VAL A 129 9.73 8.41 1.76
C VAL A 129 10.75 8.79 0.70
N ARG A 130 11.35 7.81 0.02
CA ARG A 130 12.22 8.04 -1.15
C ARG A 130 11.55 7.54 -2.41
N ALA A 131 11.38 8.43 -3.39
CA ALA A 131 10.99 8.07 -4.75
C ALA A 131 12.23 7.80 -5.61
N PHE A 132 12.16 6.86 -6.54
CA PHE A 132 13.27 6.55 -7.44
C PHE A 132 12.79 6.02 -8.79
N VAL A 133 13.59 6.22 -9.84
CA VAL A 133 13.36 5.62 -11.15
C VAL A 133 13.71 4.14 -11.07
N ARG A 134 12.77 3.25 -11.40
CA ARG A 134 13.03 1.81 -11.43
C ARG A 134 13.90 1.50 -12.64
N ASP A 135 14.94 0.70 -12.44
CA ASP A 135 15.63 0.06 -13.54
C ASP A 135 14.68 -0.97 -14.14
N THR A 136 14.36 -0.81 -15.43
CA THR A 136 13.50 -1.75 -16.18
C THR A 136 14.25 -3.05 -16.48
N GLU A 137 14.75 -3.74 -15.45
CA GLU A 137 15.34 -5.08 -15.56
C GLU A 137 15.04 -5.95 -14.32
N GLN A 138 13.80 -5.93 -13.84
CA GLN A 138 13.28 -7.03 -13.00
C GLN A 138 11.76 -7.12 -13.10
N ALA A 139 11.28 -7.36 -14.31
CA ALA A 139 10.01 -8.03 -14.53
C ALA A 139 10.30 -9.53 -14.65
N LEU A 140 10.31 -10.26 -13.53
CA LEU A 140 9.90 -11.67 -13.37
C LEU A 140 10.27 -12.14 -11.95
N SER A 141 9.42 -12.99 -11.37
CA SER A 141 9.41 -13.46 -9.97
C SER A 141 8.70 -12.46 -9.04
N THR A 142 7.37 -12.51 -8.91
CA THR A 142 6.67 -13.62 -8.25
C THR A 142 5.26 -13.82 -8.83
N GLY A 143 5.18 -14.56 -9.94
CA GLY A 143 3.94 -15.19 -10.39
C GLY A 143 3.85 -16.58 -9.77
N ASN A 144 3.21 -16.68 -8.61
CA ASN A 144 2.94 -17.95 -7.95
C ASN A 144 1.81 -18.66 -8.70
N LEU A 145 2.14 -19.35 -9.78
CA LEU A 145 1.25 -20.32 -10.44
C LEU A 145 1.80 -21.71 -10.18
N SER A 146 1.12 -22.42 -9.28
CA SER A 146 1.30 -23.86 -9.05
C SER A 146 1.10 -24.63 -10.37
N PRO A 147 1.98 -25.59 -10.72
CA PRO A 147 1.76 -26.46 -11.87
C PRO A 147 0.89 -27.63 -11.43
N VAL A 148 -0.41 -27.55 -11.67
CA VAL A 148 -1.30 -28.72 -11.56
C VAL A 148 -1.60 -29.22 -12.97
N CYS A 149 -0.95 -30.36 -13.26
CA CYS A 149 -1.37 -31.43 -14.16
C CYS A 149 -1.39 -31.17 -15.67
N SER A 150 -0.35 -31.70 -16.31
CA SER A 150 -0.38 -32.40 -17.59
C SER A 150 -1.64 -33.24 -17.79
N SER A 151 -2.27 -33.13 -18.96
CA SER A 151 -2.90 -34.21 -19.75
C SER A 151 -3.35 -33.58 -21.07
N ILE A 152 -2.55 -33.72 -22.14
CA ILE A 152 -2.81 -34.65 -23.26
C ILE A 152 -4.22 -34.46 -23.85
N LEU A 153 -4.28 -33.86 -25.04
CA LEU A 153 -5.09 -34.30 -26.19
C LEU A 153 -4.71 -33.45 -27.42
N SER A 154 -3.60 -33.84 -28.07
CA SER A 154 -3.33 -33.45 -29.45
C SER A 154 -4.04 -34.45 -30.37
N SER A 155 -5.16 -34.04 -30.95
CA SER A 155 -5.74 -34.69 -32.12
C SER A 155 -6.64 -33.70 -32.86
N SER A 156 -6.08 -32.97 -33.81
CA SER A 156 -6.81 -32.53 -35.00
C SER A 156 -5.90 -31.92 -36.07
N LEU A 157 -5.87 -32.62 -37.20
CA LEU A 157 -6.08 -32.07 -38.54
C LEU A 157 -4.97 -31.22 -39.17
N VAL A 158 -4.12 -31.87 -39.97
CA VAL A 158 -3.49 -31.30 -41.17
C VAL A 158 -3.52 -32.42 -42.22
N ARG A 159 -4.53 -32.44 -43.10
CA ARG A 159 -4.50 -31.96 -44.50
C ARG A 159 -3.35 -32.55 -45.32
N ASP A 160 -3.62 -33.69 -45.96
CA ASP A 160 -2.92 -34.11 -47.16
C ASP A 160 -3.59 -33.48 -48.38
N THR A 161 -2.82 -32.69 -49.12
CA THR A 161 -3.16 -32.16 -50.44
C THR A 161 -2.17 -32.74 -51.46
N HIS A 162 -2.71 -33.54 -52.39
CA HIS A 162 -2.28 -33.82 -53.78
C HIS A 162 -0.79 -33.85 -54.15
N SER A 163 -0.34 -34.93 -54.81
CA SER A 163 -0.19 -34.96 -56.28
C SER A 163 0.44 -36.25 -56.83
N LEU A 164 -0.15 -36.69 -57.96
CA LEU A 164 0.33 -37.55 -59.06
C LEU A 164 0.55 -39.06 -58.80
#